data_AF-A0A964QRC9-F1
#
_entry.id   AF-A0A964QRC9-F1
#
_cell.length_a   1.000
_cell.length_b   1.000
_cell.length_c   1.000
_cell.angle_alpha   90.00
_cell.angle_beta   90.00
_cell.angle_gamma   90.00
#
_symmetry.space_group_name_H-M   'P 1'
#
loop_
_entity.id
_entity.type
_entity.pdbx_description
1 polymer ?
#
loop_
_entity_poly.entity_id
_entity_poly.type
_entity_poly.pdbx_seq_one_letter_code
_entity_poly.pdbx_strand_id
1 'polypeptide(L)'
;MKALIFLPGATDEFYFFKRARADLAEGRLTLMDAVSALTNQTLIRVTFRPPLLLLHTDEDPIDPLFQIEDAATAQKLRQRPFMEHGSFNDRDWDFIVPLLDHQLKSRCVPKRYSPESWHFYRHSLAIWNLSGWEALEAVSLAGKTTFTVQKNRIVFKGDTRTRARPKVQ
;
A
#
# COMPACT_ATOMS: atom_id res chain seq x y z
N MET A 1 -3.11 -3.76 14.80
CA MET A 1 -2.92 -3.51 13.34
C MET A 1 -3.57 -2.19 13.01
N LYS A 2 -2.95 -1.37 12.15
CA LYS A 2 -3.49 -0.08 11.68
C LYS A 2 -3.76 -0.02 10.18
N ALA A 3 -3.25 -0.96 9.40
CA ALA A 3 -3.60 -1.05 7.99
C ALA A 3 -3.62 -2.50 7.51
N LEU A 4 -4.50 -2.78 6.56
CA LEU A 4 -4.51 -3.97 5.73
C LEU A 4 -4.26 -3.53 4.30
N ILE A 5 -3.22 -4.07 3.66
CA ILE A 5 -2.74 -3.60 2.35
C ILE A 5 -2.66 -4.79 1.41
N PHE A 6 -3.31 -4.69 0.25
CA PHE A 6 -3.07 -5.57 -0.87
C PHE A 6 -1.96 -4.95 -1.72
N LEU A 7 -0.84 -5.66 -1.81
CA LEU A 7 0.24 -5.26 -2.69
C LEU A 7 -0.15 -5.56 -4.16
N PRO A 8 0.51 -4.91 -5.12
CA PRO A 8 0.23 -5.07 -6.55
C PRO A 8 0.11 -6.52 -7.01
N GLY A 9 1.07 -7.39 -6.67
CA GLY A 9 1.05 -8.79 -7.09
C GLY A 9 -0.16 -9.54 -6.56
N ALA A 10 -0.56 -9.31 -5.31
CA ALA A 10 -1.78 -9.89 -4.77
C ALA A 10 -3.04 -9.35 -5.47
N THR A 11 -3.06 -8.05 -5.78
CA THR A 11 -4.16 -7.42 -6.52
C THR A 11 -4.30 -8.04 -7.92
N ASP A 12 -3.18 -8.29 -8.60
CA ASP A 12 -3.17 -8.91 -9.92
C ASP A 12 -3.72 -10.36 -9.90
N GLU A 13 -3.43 -11.13 -8.86
CA GLU A 13 -3.97 -12.49 -8.69
C GLU A 13 -5.50 -12.52 -8.55
N PHE A 14 -6.10 -11.52 -7.89
CA PHE A 14 -7.55 -11.40 -7.78
C PHE A 14 -8.22 -10.87 -9.05
N TYR A 15 -7.70 -9.78 -9.61
CA TYR A 15 -8.39 -9.03 -10.66
C TYR A 15 -8.07 -9.53 -12.07
N PHE A 16 -6.80 -9.84 -12.34
CA PHE A 16 -6.34 -10.16 -13.70
C PHE A 16 -6.29 -11.67 -13.95
N PHE A 17 -5.72 -12.43 -13.02
CA PHE A 17 -5.56 -13.87 -13.25
C PHE A 17 -6.78 -14.67 -12.82
N LYS A 18 -7.66 -14.12 -11.96
CA LYS A 18 -8.81 -14.82 -11.35
C LYS A 18 -8.41 -16.18 -10.74
N ARG A 19 -7.14 -16.31 -10.34
CA ARG A 19 -6.58 -17.54 -9.76
C ARG A 19 -6.79 -17.59 -8.26
N ALA A 20 -6.99 -16.44 -7.63
CA ALA A 20 -7.32 -16.33 -6.21
C ALA A 20 -8.85 -16.36 -6.01
N ARG A 21 -9.44 -17.56 -5.96
CA ARG A 21 -10.79 -17.76 -5.42
C ARG A 21 -10.65 -18.47 -4.08
N ALA A 22 -11.15 -17.85 -3.03
CA ALA A 22 -11.21 -18.47 -1.72
C ALA A 22 -12.67 -18.63 -1.32
N ASP A 23 -13.06 -19.87 -1.05
CA ASP A 23 -14.36 -20.15 -0.48
C ASP A 23 -14.27 -19.98 1.03
N LEU A 24 -15.17 -19.14 1.57
CA LEU A 24 -15.29 -18.91 3.01
C LEU A 24 -16.35 -19.87 3.57
N ALA A 25 -16.06 -20.48 4.71
CA ALA A 25 -17.02 -21.34 5.39
C ALA A 25 -18.30 -20.56 5.76
N GLU A 26 -19.46 -21.20 5.70
CA GLU A 26 -20.72 -20.57 6.09
C GLU A 26 -20.72 -20.24 7.60
N GLY A 27 -21.10 -19.01 7.98
CA GLY A 27 -21.22 -18.60 9.38
C GLY A 27 -20.70 -17.18 9.68
N ARG A 28 -20.36 -16.93 10.94
CA ARG A 28 -19.81 -15.64 11.39
C ARG A 28 -18.34 -15.54 11.01
N LEU A 29 -18.07 -14.89 9.89
CA LEU A 29 -16.73 -14.73 9.35
C LEU A 29 -15.91 -13.71 10.13
N THR A 30 -14.67 -14.07 10.46
CA THR A 30 -13.66 -13.16 10.99
C THR A 30 -12.65 -12.78 9.91
N LEU A 31 -11.88 -11.72 10.15
CA LEU A 31 -10.75 -11.35 9.28
C LEU A 31 -9.73 -12.51 9.19
N MET A 32 -9.52 -13.24 10.29
CA MET A 32 -8.59 -14.38 10.30
C MET A 32 -9.07 -15.51 9.39
N ASP A 33 -10.38 -15.78 9.35
CA ASP A 33 -10.95 -16.80 8.46
C ASP A 33 -10.74 -16.42 7.00
N ALA A 34 -10.99 -15.15 6.67
CA ALA A 34 -10.75 -14.63 5.31
C ALA A 34 -9.27 -14.72 4.91
N VAL A 35 -8.37 -14.29 5.80
CA VAL A 35 -6.92 -14.36 5.56
C VAL A 35 -6.46 -15.81 5.40
N SER A 36 -6.92 -16.71 6.26
CA SER A 36 -6.55 -18.14 6.22
C SER A 36 -7.03 -18.80 4.93
N ALA A 37 -8.26 -18.51 4.49
CA ALA A 37 -8.78 -19.02 3.24
C ALA A 37 -7.94 -18.53 2.04
N LEU A 38 -7.59 -17.24 2.04
CA LEU A 38 -6.74 -16.65 1.00
C LEU A 38 -5.36 -17.29 0.95
N THR A 39 -4.68 -17.49 2.07
CA THR A 39 -3.33 -18.05 2.07
C THR A 39 -3.26 -19.54 1.78
N ASN A 40 -4.30 -20.30 2.13
CA ASN A 40 -4.32 -21.75 1.95
C ASN A 40 -4.75 -22.17 0.54
N GLN A 41 -5.56 -21.35 -0.14
CA GLN A 41 -6.16 -21.69 -1.42
C GLN A 41 -5.49 -20.97 -2.61
N THR A 42 -4.57 -20.03 -2.35
CA THR A 42 -3.98 -19.18 -3.39
C THR A 42 -2.47 -18.97 -3.18
N LEU A 43 -1.81 -18.29 -4.11
CA LEU A 43 -0.39 -17.91 -3.98
C LEU A 43 -0.17 -16.69 -3.07
N ILE A 44 -1.23 -16.14 -2.48
CA ILE A 44 -1.17 -14.98 -1.60
C ILE A 44 -0.52 -15.37 -0.29
N ARG A 45 0.40 -14.53 0.15
CA ARG A 45 1.09 -14.60 1.42
C ARG A 45 0.67 -13.44 2.31
N VAL A 46 0.82 -13.66 3.60
CA VAL A 46 0.54 -12.65 4.63
C VAL A 46 1.82 -12.36 5.38
N THR A 47 2.18 -11.08 5.47
CA THR A 47 3.24 -10.62 6.35
C THR A 47 2.72 -9.53 7.25
N PHE A 48 2.91 -9.69 8.56
CA PHE A 48 2.68 -8.60 9.51
C PHE A 48 3.96 -7.79 9.71
N ARG A 49 3.96 -6.56 9.20
CA ARG A 49 5.01 -5.56 9.38
C ARG A 49 4.44 -4.44 10.26
N PRO A 50 4.59 -4.49 11.59
CA PRO A 50 3.91 -3.55 12.48
C PRO A 50 4.05 -2.09 12.02
N PRO A 51 2.94 -1.34 11.87
CA PRO A 51 1.56 -1.69 12.21
C PRO A 51 0.71 -2.24 11.01
N LEU A 52 1.34 -2.54 9.88
CA LEU A 52 0.74 -2.91 8.60
C LEU A 52 0.62 -4.43 8.43
N LEU A 53 -0.54 -4.91 7.99
CA LEU A 53 -0.75 -6.28 7.55
C LEU A 53 -0.76 -6.30 6.02
N LEU A 54 0.17 -7.04 5.42
CA LEU A 54 0.42 -7.07 3.99
C LEU A 54 -0.11 -8.37 3.40
N LEU A 55 -0.94 -8.28 2.37
CA LEU A 55 -1.33 -9.37 1.49
C LEU A 55 -0.56 -9.20 0.17
N HIS A 56 0.29 -10.16 -0.16
CA HIS A 56 1.29 -9.99 -1.22
C HIS A 56 1.63 -11.32 -1.89
N THR A 57 2.28 -11.28 -3.04
CA THR A 57 2.92 -12.47 -3.65
C THR A 57 4.43 -12.47 -3.41
N ASP A 58 5.15 -13.44 -3.96
CA ASP A 58 6.61 -13.51 -3.90
C ASP A 58 7.35 -12.47 -4.76
N GLU A 59 6.63 -11.83 -5.67
CA GLU A 59 7.19 -10.76 -6.50
C GLU A 59 7.26 -9.43 -5.76
N ASP A 60 6.40 -9.26 -4.75
CA ASP A 60 6.14 -7.99 -4.10
C ASP A 60 7.21 -7.62 -3.06
N PRO A 61 7.76 -6.40 -3.10
CA PRO A 61 8.61 -5.90 -2.02
C PRO A 61 7.76 -5.56 -0.79
N ILE A 62 8.01 -6.24 0.33
CA ILE A 62 7.31 -6.01 1.62
C ILE A 62 7.91 -4.88 2.47
N ASP A 63 9.00 -4.29 2.00
CA ASP A 63 9.72 -3.20 2.66
C ASP A 63 9.53 -1.90 1.89
N PRO A 64 8.94 -0.85 2.48
CA PRO A 64 8.83 0.45 1.84
C PRO A 64 10.24 1.00 1.63
N LEU A 65 10.49 1.61 0.47
CA LEU A 65 11.74 2.31 0.20
C LEU A 65 11.51 3.81 0.32
N PHE A 66 12.35 4.47 1.12
CA PHE A 66 12.28 5.91 1.28
C PHE A 66 13.63 6.55 1.51
N GLN A 67 13.70 7.85 1.23
CA GLN A 67 14.84 8.70 1.53
C GLN A 67 14.38 9.94 2.30
N ILE A 68 15.17 10.36 3.28
CA ILE A 68 14.91 11.57 4.07
C ILE A 68 15.99 12.59 3.73
N GLU A 69 15.61 13.64 3.00
CA GLU A 69 16.47 14.79 2.73
C GLU A 69 16.22 15.92 3.75
N ASP A 70 15.01 16.00 4.32
CA ASP A 70 14.69 16.95 5.39
C ASP A 70 14.15 16.24 6.64
N ALA A 71 15.01 16.14 7.66
CA ALA A 71 14.69 15.46 8.92
C ALA A 71 13.56 16.13 9.70
N ALA A 72 13.44 17.47 9.63
CA ALA A 72 12.40 18.21 10.32
C ALA A 72 11.01 17.91 9.75
N THR A 73 10.87 17.87 8.42
CA THR A 73 9.62 17.45 7.76
C THR A 73 9.30 15.99 8.09
N ALA A 74 10.29 15.09 8.06
CA ALA A 74 10.07 13.69 8.42
C ALA A 74 9.57 13.51 9.87
N GLN A 75 10.13 14.26 10.83
CA GLN A 75 9.66 14.23 12.21
C GLN A 75 8.22 14.73 12.35
N LYS A 76 7.87 15.82 11.66
CA LYS A 76 6.48 16.33 11.63
C LYS A 76 5.51 15.29 11.08
N LEU A 77 5.88 14.59 10.00
CA LEU A 77 5.05 13.56 9.38
C LEU A 77 4.80 12.36 10.32
N ARG A 78 5.79 11.97 11.12
CA ARG A 78 5.66 10.88 12.11
C ARG A 78 4.68 11.21 13.24
N GLN A 79 4.60 12.47 13.65
CA GLN A 79 3.72 12.92 14.73
C GLN A 79 2.32 13.28 14.25
N ARG A 80 2.17 13.55 12.96
CA ARG A 80 0.93 14.03 12.38
C ARG A 80 -0.07 12.88 12.23
N PRO A 81 -1.31 12.98 12.73
CA PRO A 81 -2.35 12.02 12.39
C PRO A 81 -2.75 12.16 10.92
N PHE A 82 -3.03 11.05 10.25
CA PHE A 82 -3.44 11.03 8.84
C PHE A 82 -4.96 10.89 8.69
N MET A 83 -5.53 9.77 9.17
CA MET A 83 -6.96 9.47 9.05
C MET A 83 -7.37 8.44 10.09
N GLU A 84 -8.55 8.63 10.69
CA GLU A 84 -9.10 7.71 11.69
C GLU A 84 -9.51 6.37 11.08
N HIS A 85 -10.24 6.40 9.96
CA HIS A 85 -10.60 5.21 9.20
C HIS A 85 -10.74 5.53 7.71
N GLY A 86 -10.32 4.61 6.84
CA GLY A 86 -10.50 4.73 5.39
C GLY A 86 -10.43 3.38 4.69
N SER A 87 -11.19 3.21 3.61
CA SER A 87 -11.15 2.06 2.73
C SER A 87 -10.97 2.52 1.29
N PHE A 88 -9.89 2.09 0.66
CA PHE A 88 -9.55 2.39 -0.71
C PHE A 88 -9.53 1.08 -1.47
N ASN A 89 -10.49 0.92 -2.37
CA ASN A 89 -10.60 -0.26 -3.21
C ASN A 89 -10.26 0.18 -4.62
N ASP A 90 -9.14 -0.32 -5.15
CA ASP A 90 -8.72 -0.09 -6.52
C ASP A 90 -8.69 1.42 -6.91
N ARG A 91 -8.03 2.24 -6.09
CA ARG A 91 -7.95 3.70 -6.31
C ARG A 91 -6.66 4.10 -7.03
N ASP A 92 -6.76 4.92 -8.07
CA ASP A 92 -5.59 5.45 -8.76
C ASP A 92 -4.89 6.57 -7.97
N TRP A 93 -3.73 6.99 -8.49
CA TRP A 93 -2.96 8.08 -7.92
C TRP A 93 -3.72 9.41 -7.89
N ASP A 94 -4.59 9.67 -8.86
CA ASP A 94 -5.33 10.92 -8.96
C ASP A 94 -6.33 11.10 -7.83
N PHE A 95 -6.83 9.98 -7.29
CA PHE A 95 -7.59 9.95 -6.05
C PHE A 95 -6.72 10.08 -4.79
N ILE A 96 -5.56 9.42 -4.76
CA ILE A 96 -4.69 9.35 -3.57
C ILE A 96 -3.92 10.65 -3.32
N VAL A 97 -3.36 11.27 -4.36
CA VAL A 97 -2.46 12.43 -4.19
C VAL A 97 -3.12 13.65 -3.52
N PRO A 98 -4.38 14.03 -3.83
CA PRO A 98 -5.01 15.16 -3.16
C PRO A 98 -5.30 14.87 -1.69
N LEU A 99 -5.60 13.60 -1.38
CA LEU A 99 -5.79 13.17 0.00
C LEU A 99 -4.50 13.33 0.79
N LEU A 100 -3.37 12.86 0.25
CA LEU A 100 -2.06 13.04 0.86
C LEU A 100 -1.69 14.52 1.03
N ASP A 101 -1.84 15.32 -0.04
CA ASP A 101 -1.59 16.77 0.01
C ASP A 101 -2.37 17.42 1.17
N HIS A 102 -3.67 17.12 1.25
CA HIS A 102 -4.56 17.72 2.24
C HIS A 102 -4.24 17.27 3.66
N GLN A 103 -4.07 15.96 3.88
CA GLN A 103 -3.88 15.41 5.22
C GLN A 103 -2.49 15.68 5.77
N LEU A 104 -1.45 15.57 4.94
CA LEU A 104 -0.05 15.76 5.35
C LEU A 104 0.41 17.22 5.36
N LYS A 105 -0.39 18.13 4.78
CA LYS A 105 -0.06 19.56 4.61
C LYS A 105 1.33 19.74 3.95
N SER A 106 1.66 18.84 3.03
CA SER A 106 2.92 18.79 2.30
C SER A 106 2.62 18.53 0.84
N ARG A 107 3.39 19.12 -0.07
CA ARG A 107 3.16 18.94 -1.50
C ARG A 107 3.66 17.56 -1.94
N CYS A 108 2.76 16.64 -2.22
CA CYS A 108 3.04 15.38 -2.89
C CYS A 108 3.16 15.58 -4.40
N VAL A 109 4.14 14.90 -4.99
CA VAL A 109 4.34 14.79 -6.44
C VAL A 109 4.65 13.34 -6.79
N PRO A 110 4.36 12.86 -8.02
CA PRO A 110 3.77 13.57 -9.16
C PRO A 110 2.36 14.12 -8.88
N LYS A 111 1.95 15.16 -9.62
CA LYS A 111 0.62 15.76 -9.44
C LYS A 111 -0.46 14.92 -10.12
N ARG A 112 -1.72 15.29 -9.91
CA ARG A 112 -2.84 14.67 -10.63
C ARG A 112 -2.63 14.78 -12.14
N TYR A 113 -3.01 13.74 -12.87
CA TYR A 113 -2.94 13.65 -14.33
C TYR A 113 -1.53 13.79 -14.92
N SER A 114 -0.50 13.61 -14.09
CA SER A 114 0.90 13.71 -14.51
C SER A 114 1.32 12.39 -15.16
N PRO A 115 1.97 12.39 -16.34
CA PRO A 115 2.46 11.16 -16.96
C PRO A 115 3.35 10.31 -16.06
N GLU A 116 4.10 10.95 -15.16
CA GLU A 116 4.99 10.31 -14.20
C GLU A 116 4.25 9.42 -13.17
N SER A 117 2.94 9.61 -12.99
CA SER A 117 2.13 8.76 -12.11
C SER A 117 1.43 7.60 -12.84
N TRP A 118 1.48 7.54 -14.18
CA TRP A 118 0.76 6.52 -14.95
C TRP A 118 1.28 5.10 -14.71
N HIS A 119 2.50 4.98 -14.20
CA HIS A 119 3.13 3.70 -13.87
C HIS A 119 2.90 3.28 -12.41
N PHE A 120 2.16 4.07 -11.62
CA PHE A 120 1.83 3.69 -10.25
C PHE A 120 0.69 2.70 -10.26
N TYR A 121 0.78 1.70 -9.39
CA TYR A 121 -0.29 0.72 -9.25
C TYR A 121 -1.49 1.34 -8.53
N ARG A 122 -2.65 0.72 -8.73
CA ARG A 122 -3.89 1.10 -8.05
C ARG A 122 -3.82 0.64 -6.59
N HIS A 123 -4.35 1.46 -5.70
CA HIS A 123 -4.22 1.32 -4.27
C HIS A 123 -5.43 0.58 -3.70
N SER A 124 -5.15 -0.58 -3.11
CA SER A 124 -6.13 -1.42 -2.42
C SER A 124 -5.71 -1.60 -0.96
N LEU A 125 -6.27 -0.78 -0.06
CA LEU A 125 -5.93 -0.80 1.36
C LEU A 125 -7.08 -0.32 2.25
N ALA A 126 -7.13 -0.86 3.45
CA ALA A 126 -7.95 -0.36 4.55
C ALA A 126 -7.05 0.16 5.67
N ILE A 127 -7.41 1.29 6.26
CA ILE A 127 -6.59 2.00 7.25
C ILE A 127 -7.39 2.37 8.50
N TRP A 128 -6.70 2.40 9.64
CA TRP A 128 -7.21 2.76 10.96
C TRP A 128 -6.14 3.53 11.74
N ASN A 129 -6.39 4.81 12.02
CA ASN A 129 -5.55 5.65 12.89
C ASN A 129 -4.05 5.68 12.52
N LEU A 130 -3.76 5.80 11.22
CA LEU A 130 -2.38 5.94 10.75
C LEU A 130 -1.84 7.33 11.09
N SER A 131 -0.54 7.39 11.43
CA SER A 131 0.24 8.62 11.33
C SER A 131 0.52 8.97 9.86
N GLY A 132 0.97 10.18 9.60
CA GLY A 132 1.37 10.61 8.28
C GLY A 132 2.51 9.76 7.73
N TRP A 133 3.45 9.36 8.57
CA TRP A 133 4.55 8.47 8.18
C TRP A 133 4.05 7.06 7.82
N GLU A 134 3.21 6.47 8.68
CA GLU A 134 2.64 5.14 8.42
C GLU A 134 1.77 5.15 7.15
N ALA A 135 1.08 6.27 6.86
CA ALA A 135 0.31 6.45 5.64
C ALA A 135 1.19 6.52 4.38
N LEU A 136 2.36 7.19 4.45
CA LEU A 136 3.32 7.21 3.35
C LEU A 136 3.87 5.81 3.06
N GLU A 137 4.21 5.06 4.10
CA GLU A 137 4.64 3.67 3.96
C GLU A 137 3.53 2.81 3.35
N ALA A 138 2.29 2.92 3.84
CA ALA A 138 1.16 2.15 3.34
C ALA A 138 0.84 2.44 1.87
N VAL A 139 0.79 3.72 1.49
CA VAL A 139 0.58 4.15 0.12
C VAL A 139 1.73 3.70 -0.78
N SER A 140 2.97 3.79 -0.29
CA SER A 140 4.15 3.39 -1.08
C SER A 140 4.11 1.90 -1.43
N LEU A 141 3.71 1.05 -0.49
CA LEU A 141 3.58 -0.39 -0.69
C LEU A 141 2.43 -0.72 -1.65
N ALA A 142 1.25 -0.14 -1.44
CA ALA A 142 0.10 -0.36 -2.31
C ALA A 142 0.33 0.11 -3.76
N GLY A 143 0.96 1.27 -3.94
CA GLY A 143 1.21 1.85 -5.26
C GLY A 143 2.46 1.32 -5.98
N LYS A 144 3.24 0.44 -5.34
CA LYS A 144 4.60 0.05 -5.78
C LYS A 144 5.48 1.26 -6.05
N THR A 145 5.60 2.13 -5.06
CA THR A 145 6.38 3.36 -5.15
C THR A 145 7.40 3.47 -4.03
N THR A 146 8.37 4.34 -4.26
CA THR A 146 9.32 4.85 -3.27
C THR A 146 8.97 6.30 -2.99
N PHE A 147 9.34 6.82 -1.82
CA PHE A 147 9.12 8.23 -1.53
C PHE A 147 10.37 8.93 -0.93
N THR A 148 10.60 10.16 -1.37
CA THR A 148 11.64 11.03 -0.81
C THR A 148 10.99 12.20 -0.08
N VAL A 149 11.35 12.38 1.19
CA VAL A 149 10.89 13.50 2.01
C VAL A 149 11.87 14.67 1.88
N GLN A 150 11.39 15.74 1.25
CA GLN A 150 12.08 17.01 1.08
C GLN A 150 11.40 18.09 1.92
N LYS A 151 12.01 19.27 2.02
CA LYS A 151 11.42 20.40 2.73
C LYS A 151 10.05 20.77 2.13
N ASN A 152 8.98 20.57 2.91
CA ASN A 152 7.57 20.80 2.53
C ASN A 152 7.09 20.05 1.26
N ARG A 153 7.80 19.02 0.83
CA ARG A 153 7.51 18.28 -0.41
C ARG A 153 7.81 16.80 -0.23
N ILE A 154 6.96 15.95 -0.80
CA ILE A 154 7.13 14.50 -0.79
C ILE A 154 7.11 14.03 -2.25
N VAL A 155 8.18 13.37 -2.67
CA VAL A 155 8.38 12.96 -4.06
C VAL A 155 8.21 11.45 -4.17
N PHE A 156 7.21 11.00 -4.89
CA PHE A 156 6.99 9.59 -5.19
C PHE A 156 7.60 9.22 -6.55
N LYS A 157 8.14 8.02 -6.64
CA LYS A 157 8.65 7.41 -7.87
C LYS A 157 8.30 5.93 -7.89
N GLY A 158 8.17 5.31 -9.07
CA GLY A 158 7.93 3.88 -9.18
C GLY A 158 9.06 3.08 -8.51
N ASP A 159 8.69 2.05 -7.75
CA ASP A 159 9.62 1.07 -7.21
C ASP A 159 9.85 -0.02 -8.27
N THR A 160 11.08 -0.10 -8.75
CA THR A 160 11.49 -1.04 -9.81
C THR A 160 11.90 -2.40 -9.27
N ARG A 161 11.91 -2.60 -7.94
CA ARG A 161 12.27 -3.88 -7.34
C ARG A 161 11.19 -4.92 -7.63
N THR A 162 11.65 -6.10 -8.02
CA THR A 162 10.87 -7.34 -8.08
C THR A 162 11.63 -8.39 -7.28
N ARG A 163 10.95 -9.13 -6.40
CA ARG A 163 11.62 -10.10 -5.52
C ARG A 163 11.91 -11.43 -6.24
N ALA A 164 10.93 -12.28 -6.54
CA ALA A 164 11.17 -13.50 -7.33
C ALA A 164 10.07 -13.71 -8.37
N ARG A 165 10.41 -14.14 -9.60
CA ARG A 165 9.39 -14.60 -10.56
C ARG A 165 8.70 -15.86 -10.02
N PRO A 166 7.38 -16.01 -10.16
CA PRO A 166 6.64 -17.15 -9.66
C PRO A 166 7.05 -18.34 -10.52
N LYS A 167 7.64 -19.36 -9.91
CA LYS A 167 7.82 -20.64 -10.58
C LYS A 167 6.48 -21.36 -10.46
N VAL A 168 5.75 -21.46 -11.58
CA VAL A 168 4.65 -22.40 -11.69
C VAL A 168 5.28 -23.80 -11.57
N GLN A 169 4.89 -24.56 -10.55
CA GLN A 169 5.14 -26.00 -10.51
C GLN A 169 4.09 -26.71 -11.36
#